data_AF-A0A963L2M2-F1
#
_entry.id   AF-A0A963L2M2-F1
#
_cell.length_a   1.000
_cell.length_b   1.000
_cell.length_c   1.000
_cell.angle_alpha   90.00
_cell.angle_beta   90.00
_cell.angle_gamma   90.00
#
_symmetry.space_group_name_H-M   'P 1'
#
loop_
_entity.id
_entity.type
_entity.pdbx_description
1 polymer ?
#
loop_
_entity_poly.entity_id
_entity_poly.type
_entity_poly.pdbx_seq_one_letter_code
_entity_poly.pdbx_strand_id
1 'polypeptide(L)'
;MSNTLRLVVGSAAIAAPVLHCVTDAMEWSQGGFSPLQLWLNYVAFLPMPWLLLGIYALRAEQLAPSALVGALLYGAAFTYFAHTTLFALQSQAPSYAALWGQLGLTYTVHGAAMVAGGLLFAWAALRSHALPRLAVGLFAAGLLLNLGLALVPAPDIFQTVGTAIRNAGIVGMGHALLFGGASRQA
;
A
#
# COMPACT_ATOMS: atom_id res chain seq x y z
N MET A 1 -7.34 21.98 -10.37
CA MET A 1 -6.65 21.17 -9.34
C MET A 1 -5.25 21.74 -9.09
N SER A 2 -4.83 21.89 -7.84
CA SER A 2 -3.52 22.49 -7.51
C SER A 2 -2.36 21.57 -7.95
N ASN A 3 -1.40 22.11 -8.71
CA ASN A 3 -0.17 21.40 -9.10
C ASN A 3 0.59 20.87 -7.88
N THR A 4 0.52 21.58 -6.75
CA THR A 4 1.13 21.16 -5.49
C THR A 4 0.56 19.84 -4.98
N LEU A 5 -0.77 19.66 -4.99
CA LEU A 5 -1.40 18.43 -4.52
C LEU A 5 -0.99 17.24 -5.40
N ARG A 6 -0.94 17.44 -6.73
CA ARG A 6 -0.47 16.43 -7.68
C ARG A 6 0.97 16.02 -7.39
N LEU A 7 1.87 16.99 -7.16
CA LEU A 7 3.27 16.73 -6.83
C LEU A 7 3.41 15.95 -5.52
N VAL A 8 2.71 16.38 -4.46
CA VAL A 8 2.78 15.73 -3.14
C VAL A 8 2.26 14.30 -3.20
N VAL A 9 1.05 14.10 -3.72
CA VAL A 9 0.44 12.76 -3.79
C VAL A 9 1.23 11.85 -4.72
N GLY A 10 1.59 12.34 -5.92
CA GLY A 10 2.33 11.55 -6.90
C GLY A 10 3.71 11.13 -6.40
N SER A 11 4.44 12.04 -5.75
CA SER A 11 5.76 11.74 -5.19
C SER A 11 5.66 10.79 -3.99
N ALA A 12 4.69 10.99 -3.09
CA ALA A 12 4.45 10.10 -1.96
C ALA A 12 4.06 8.69 -2.41
N ALA A 13 3.23 8.58 -3.47
CA ALA A 13 2.83 7.30 -4.07
C ALA A 13 3.98 6.56 -4.76
N ILE A 14 5.12 7.23 -4.99
CA ILE A 14 6.35 6.59 -5.48
C ILE A 14 7.29 6.28 -4.33
N ALA A 15 7.65 7.30 -3.54
CA ALA A 15 8.68 7.19 -2.51
C ALA A 15 8.30 6.20 -1.40
N ALA A 16 7.05 6.24 -0.93
CA ALA A 16 6.64 5.41 0.20
C ALA A 16 6.58 3.91 -0.15
N PRO A 17 5.96 3.47 -1.26
CA PRO A 17 5.97 2.05 -1.60
C PRO A 17 7.37 1.54 -1.98
N VAL A 18 8.23 2.39 -2.57
CA VAL A 18 9.64 2.02 -2.82
C VAL A 18 10.38 1.81 -1.50
N LEU A 19 10.25 2.74 -0.54
CA LEU A 19 10.88 2.59 0.77
C LEU A 19 10.38 1.35 1.50
N HIS A 20 9.08 1.04 1.42
CA HIS A 20 8.51 -0.18 1.99
C HIS A 20 9.08 -1.45 1.34
N CYS A 21 9.24 -1.48 0.01
CA CYS A 21 9.91 -2.62 -0.64
C CYS A 21 11.37 -2.79 -0.17
N VAL A 22 12.08 -1.68 0.09
CA VAL A 22 13.44 -1.73 0.64
C VAL A 22 13.42 -2.33 2.04
N THR A 23 12.45 -1.97 2.89
CA THR A 23 12.37 -2.49 4.26
C THR A 23 11.96 -3.96 4.30
N ASP A 24 11.14 -4.43 3.36
CA ASP A 24 10.85 -5.86 3.20
C ASP A 24 12.11 -6.64 2.79
N ALA A 25 12.90 -6.10 1.86
CA ALA A 25 14.16 -6.71 1.44
C ALA A 25 15.18 -6.76 2.59
N MET A 26 15.23 -5.70 3.42
CA MET A 26 16.07 -5.66 4.61
C MET A 26 15.68 -6.76 5.60
N GLU A 27 14.39 -6.89 5.94
CA GLU A 27 13.88 -7.92 6.85
C GLU A 27 14.26 -9.32 6.35
N TRP A 28 14.00 -9.59 5.07
CA TRP A 28 14.32 -10.87 4.46
C TRP A 28 15.83 -11.17 4.52
N SER A 29 16.68 -10.21 4.17
CA SER A 29 18.14 -10.36 4.19
C SER A 29 18.72 -10.58 5.59
N GLN A 30 18.02 -10.07 6.62
CA GLN A 30 18.45 -10.14 8.02
C GLN A 30 17.84 -11.33 8.77
N GLY A 31 16.88 -12.03 8.16
CA GLY A 31 16.17 -13.15 8.78
C GLY A 31 15.20 -12.73 9.89
N GLY A 32 14.76 -11.47 9.90
CA GLY A 32 13.89 -10.91 10.94
C GLY A 32 13.95 -9.38 11.01
N PHE A 33 13.33 -8.83 12.05
CA PHE A 33 13.28 -7.38 12.24
C PHE A 33 14.61 -6.81 12.76
N SER A 34 14.92 -5.58 12.35
CA SER A 34 15.95 -4.75 12.99
C SER A 34 15.42 -3.36 13.29
N PRO A 35 15.97 -2.66 14.30
CA PRO A 35 15.49 -1.33 14.67
C PRO A 35 15.55 -0.32 13.51
N LEU A 36 16.61 -0.35 12.71
CA LEU A 36 16.74 0.54 11.54
C LEU A 36 15.67 0.23 10.49
N GLN A 37 15.48 -1.05 10.17
CA GLN A 37 14.46 -1.49 9.22
C GLN A 37 13.06 -1.06 9.67
N LEU A 38 12.72 -1.24 10.95
CA LEU A 38 11.41 -0.85 11.49
C LEU A 38 11.20 0.67 11.48
N TRP A 39 12.22 1.49 11.78
CA TRP A 39 12.10 2.95 11.65
C TRP A 39 11.86 3.39 10.22
N LEU A 40 12.58 2.81 9.26
CA LEU A 40 12.37 3.07 7.84
C LEU A 40 10.97 2.62 7.39
N ASN A 41 10.50 1.47 7.89
CA ASN A 41 9.16 0.97 7.58
C ASN A 41 8.07 1.89 8.13
N TYR A 42 8.27 2.41 9.35
CA TYR A 42 7.37 3.39 9.95
C TYR A 42 7.29 4.67 9.08
N VAL A 43 8.43 5.20 8.64
CA VAL A 43 8.48 6.35 7.73
C VAL A 43 7.79 6.05 6.40
N ALA A 44 7.97 4.85 5.85
CA ALA A 44 7.26 4.41 4.66
C ALA A 44 5.74 4.36 4.87
N PHE A 45 5.29 3.95 6.05
CA PHE A 45 3.86 3.84 6.38
C PHE A 45 3.19 5.17 6.68
N LEU A 46 3.89 6.20 7.14
CA LEU A 46 3.27 7.52 7.41
C LEU A 46 2.39 8.08 6.26
N PRO A 47 2.85 8.08 4.99
CA PRO A 47 2.03 8.55 3.87
C PRO A 47 1.03 7.51 3.35
N MET A 48 1.23 6.20 3.57
CA MET A 48 0.39 5.14 2.98
C MET A 48 -1.12 5.26 3.27
N PRO A 49 -1.56 5.65 4.49
CA PRO A 49 -2.97 5.88 4.79
C PRO A 49 -3.67 6.85 3.83
N TRP A 50 -2.90 7.79 3.28
CA TRP A 50 -3.41 8.92 2.51
C TRP A 50 -3.25 8.75 1.01
N LEU A 51 -2.51 7.73 0.54
CA LEU A 51 -2.17 7.60 -0.88
C LEU A 51 -3.40 7.42 -1.76
N LEU A 52 -4.24 6.42 -1.46
CA LEU A 52 -5.46 6.18 -2.26
C LEU A 52 -6.46 7.33 -2.13
N LEU A 53 -6.54 7.96 -0.96
CA LEU A 53 -7.41 9.12 -0.74
C LEU A 53 -6.92 10.33 -1.55
N GLY A 54 -5.61 10.57 -1.59
CA GLY A 54 -5.00 11.61 -2.41
C GLY A 54 -5.22 11.35 -3.92
N ILE A 55 -5.06 10.09 -4.36
CA ILE A 55 -5.35 9.71 -5.75
C ILE A 55 -6.85 9.93 -6.05
N TYR A 56 -7.74 9.55 -5.13
CA TYR A 56 -9.17 9.81 -5.25
C TYR A 56 -9.45 11.31 -5.37
N ALA A 57 -8.89 12.14 -4.50
CA ALA A 57 -9.09 13.58 -4.54
C ALA A 57 -8.63 14.21 -5.88
N LEU A 58 -7.55 13.71 -6.47
CA LEU A 58 -7.08 14.14 -7.79
C LEU A 58 -7.92 13.61 -8.96
N ARG A 59 -8.81 12.64 -8.72
CA ARG A 59 -9.61 11.97 -9.76
C ARG A 59 -11.08 11.88 -9.36
N ALA A 60 -11.55 12.75 -8.47
CA ALA A 60 -12.86 12.63 -7.82
C ALA A 60 -14.02 12.72 -8.82
N GLU A 61 -13.88 13.50 -9.89
CA GLU A 61 -14.88 13.59 -10.96
C GLU A 61 -14.94 12.33 -11.85
N GLN A 62 -13.90 11.50 -11.83
CA GLN A 62 -13.75 10.33 -12.70
C GLN A 62 -14.00 9.03 -11.94
N LEU A 63 -13.75 9.01 -10.63
CA LEU A 63 -13.91 7.83 -9.78
C LEU A 63 -15.26 7.82 -9.09
N ALA A 64 -15.87 6.64 -9.01
CA ALA A 64 -17.12 6.45 -8.27
C ALA A 64 -16.92 6.63 -6.75
N PRO A 65 -17.97 6.97 -5.98
CA PRO A 65 -17.90 7.08 -4.52
C PRO A 65 -17.45 5.78 -3.81
N SER A 66 -17.63 4.62 -4.43
CA SER A 66 -17.08 3.36 -3.92
C SER A 66 -15.55 3.38 -3.82
N ALA A 67 -14.87 4.11 -4.71
CA ALA A 67 -13.43 4.33 -4.61
C ALA A 67 -13.05 5.09 -3.33
N LEU A 68 -13.86 6.07 -2.90
CA LEU A 68 -13.63 6.78 -1.64
C LEU A 68 -13.75 5.83 -0.45
N VAL A 69 -14.80 5.00 -0.41
CA VAL A 69 -14.96 3.99 0.65
C VAL A 69 -13.76 3.04 0.68
N GLY A 70 -13.32 2.58 -0.50
CA GLY A 70 -12.14 1.73 -0.63
C GLY A 70 -10.86 2.40 -0.12
N ALA A 71 -10.65 3.68 -0.49
CA ALA A 71 -9.51 4.47 -0.05
C ALA A 71 -9.51 4.69 1.48
N LEU A 72 -10.67 4.94 2.09
CA LEU A 72 -10.80 5.13 3.53
C LEU A 72 -10.54 3.83 4.30
N LEU A 73 -11.07 2.71 3.85
CA LEU A 73 -10.81 1.39 4.45
C LEU A 73 -9.33 1.01 4.35
N TYR A 74 -8.74 1.18 3.17
CA TYR A 74 -7.31 0.97 2.95
C TYR A 74 -6.47 1.88 3.85
N GLY A 75 -6.87 3.15 3.96
CA GLY A 75 -6.19 4.14 4.79
C GLY A 75 -6.21 3.77 6.27
N ALA A 76 -7.38 3.40 6.79
CA ALA A 76 -7.55 2.96 8.18
C ALA A 76 -6.66 1.74 8.50
N ALA A 77 -6.58 0.77 7.59
CA ALA A 77 -5.70 -0.38 7.76
C ALA A 77 -4.22 0.01 7.83
N PHE A 78 -3.75 0.93 6.98
CA PHE A 78 -2.37 1.39 7.02
C PHE A 78 -2.03 2.25 8.24
N THR A 79 -3.00 2.96 8.80
CA THR A 79 -2.82 3.64 10.10
C THR A 79 -2.53 2.61 11.19
N TYR A 80 -3.26 1.50 11.19
CA TYR A 80 -2.97 0.40 12.10
C TYR A 80 -1.60 -0.22 11.84
N PHE A 81 -1.20 -0.49 10.59
CA PHE A 81 0.13 -1.03 10.29
C PHE A 81 1.29 -0.08 10.66
N ALA A 82 1.09 1.23 10.57
CA ALA A 82 2.04 2.20 11.12
C ALA A 82 2.20 2.02 12.64
N HIS A 83 1.09 1.84 13.36
CA HIS A 83 1.11 1.54 14.78
C HIS A 83 1.78 0.19 15.10
N THR A 84 1.52 -0.88 14.33
CA THR A 84 2.16 -2.18 14.57
C THR A 84 3.67 -2.12 14.42
N THR A 85 4.19 -1.24 13.57
CA THR A 85 5.63 -1.02 13.42
C THR A 85 6.25 -0.38 14.67
N LEU A 86 5.57 0.62 15.27
CA LEU A 86 5.98 1.20 16.55
C LEU A 86 5.86 0.19 17.69
N PHE A 87 4.81 -0.62 17.68
CA PHE A 87 4.63 -1.68 18.65
C PHE A 87 5.78 -2.71 18.57
N ALA A 88 6.18 -3.12 17.36
CA ALA A 88 7.32 -4.02 17.16
C ALA A 88 8.65 -3.43 17.67
N LEU A 89 8.87 -2.13 17.47
CA LEU A 89 10.02 -1.41 18.04
C LEU A 89 10.00 -1.44 19.57
N GLN A 90 8.84 -1.19 20.17
CA GLN A 90 8.67 -1.16 21.62
C GLN A 90 8.81 -2.55 22.25
N SER A 91 8.15 -3.56 21.68
CA SER A 91 8.12 -4.92 22.20
C SER A 91 9.35 -5.75 21.82
N GLN A 92 10.25 -5.18 21.01
CA GLN A 92 11.43 -5.86 20.47
C GLN A 92 11.06 -7.19 19.79
N ALA A 93 9.96 -7.19 19.04
CA ALA A 93 9.52 -8.39 18.32
C ALA A 93 10.65 -8.86 17.37
N PRO A 94 11.05 -10.14 17.40
CA PRO A 94 12.18 -10.61 16.59
C PRO A 94 11.82 -10.82 15.12
N SER A 95 10.54 -11.01 14.80
CA SER A 95 10.08 -11.33 13.45
C SER A 95 8.61 -10.98 13.24
N TYR A 96 8.19 -10.99 11.97
CA TYR A 96 6.80 -10.89 11.57
C TYR A 96 5.90 -11.93 12.25
N ALA A 97 6.30 -13.19 12.25
CA ALA A 97 5.52 -14.27 12.86
C ALA A 97 5.29 -14.04 14.37
N ALA A 98 6.31 -13.56 15.08
CA ALA A 98 6.20 -13.23 16.50
C ALA A 98 5.26 -12.04 16.72
N LEU A 99 5.36 -10.99 15.91
CA LEU A 99 4.47 -9.83 15.96
C LEU A 99 3.01 -10.21 15.68
N TRP A 100 2.78 -11.03 14.65
CA TRP A 100 1.44 -11.51 14.32
C TRP A 100 0.85 -12.35 15.45
N GLY A 101 1.66 -13.21 16.09
CA GLY A 101 1.24 -13.97 17.28
C GLY A 101 0.83 -13.07 18.46
N GLN A 102 1.49 -11.92 18.64
CA GLN A 102 1.15 -10.95 19.69
C GLN A 102 -0.12 -10.14 19.39
N LEU A 103 -0.32 -9.75 18.13
CA LEU A 103 -1.45 -8.90 17.71
C LEU A 103 -2.72 -9.70 17.38
N GLY A 104 -2.55 -10.96 16.98
CA GLY A 104 -3.62 -11.93 16.74
C GLY A 104 -4.69 -11.43 15.77
N LEU A 105 -5.94 -11.57 16.18
CA LEU A 105 -7.12 -11.31 15.35
C LEU A 105 -7.18 -9.86 14.84
N THR A 106 -6.75 -8.88 15.64
CA THR A 106 -6.80 -7.46 15.25
C THR A 106 -5.94 -7.21 14.01
N TYR A 107 -4.78 -7.85 13.92
CA TYR A 107 -3.93 -7.78 12.74
C TYR A 107 -4.62 -8.34 11.50
N THR A 108 -5.23 -9.51 11.64
CA THR A 108 -5.97 -10.17 10.54
C THR A 108 -7.15 -9.34 10.06
N VAL A 109 -7.91 -8.72 10.97
CA VAL A 109 -9.06 -7.86 10.62
C VAL A 109 -8.60 -6.64 9.80
N HIS A 110 -7.52 -5.97 10.21
CA HIS A 110 -6.98 -4.84 9.45
C HIS A 110 -6.36 -5.28 8.12
N GLY A 111 -5.72 -6.45 8.06
CA GLY A 111 -5.29 -7.07 6.80
C GLY A 111 -6.46 -7.32 5.84
N ALA A 112 -7.56 -7.88 6.33
CA ALA A 112 -8.77 -8.07 5.54
C ALA A 112 -9.38 -6.73 5.07
N ALA A 113 -9.41 -5.72 5.95
CA ALA A 113 -9.89 -4.38 5.61
C ALA A 113 -9.01 -3.71 4.53
N MET A 114 -7.68 -3.86 4.61
CA MET A 114 -6.75 -3.42 3.57
C MET A 114 -7.08 -4.05 2.23
N VAL A 115 -7.24 -5.38 2.18
CA VAL A 115 -7.51 -6.09 0.93
C VAL A 115 -8.87 -5.69 0.36
N ALA A 116 -9.93 -5.72 1.17
CA ALA A 116 -11.27 -5.35 0.74
C ALA A 116 -11.34 -3.89 0.25
N GLY A 117 -10.75 -2.96 1.01
CA GLY A 117 -10.70 -1.55 0.64
C GLY A 117 -9.91 -1.31 -0.65
N GLY A 118 -8.73 -1.93 -0.77
CA GLY A 118 -7.89 -1.83 -1.95
C GLY A 118 -8.55 -2.42 -3.21
N LEU A 119 -9.20 -3.57 -3.11
CA LEU A 119 -9.92 -4.17 -4.23
C LEU A 119 -11.15 -3.34 -4.65
N LEU A 120 -11.87 -2.76 -3.69
CA LEU A 120 -12.99 -1.87 -3.98
C LEU A 120 -12.52 -0.62 -4.73
N PHE A 121 -11.40 -0.01 -4.30
CA PHE A 121 -10.76 1.09 -5.01
C PHE A 121 -10.33 0.68 -6.43
N ALA A 122 -9.62 -0.45 -6.54
CA ALA A 122 -9.11 -0.94 -7.82
C ALA A 122 -10.24 -1.22 -8.81
N TRP A 123 -11.33 -1.85 -8.36
CA TRP A 123 -12.50 -2.11 -9.17
C TRP A 123 -13.12 -0.82 -9.72
N ALA A 124 -13.32 0.19 -8.86
CA ALA A 124 -13.86 1.49 -9.28
C ALA A 124 -12.91 2.21 -10.27
N ALA A 125 -11.60 2.13 -10.05
CA ALA A 125 -10.59 2.70 -10.93
C ALA A 125 -10.52 1.99 -12.30
N LEU A 126 -10.64 0.66 -12.34
CA LEU A 126 -10.65 -0.11 -13.58
C LEU A 126 -11.89 0.18 -14.44
N ARG A 127 -13.05 0.43 -13.81
CA ARG A 127 -14.29 0.76 -14.53
C ARG A 127 -14.31 2.17 -15.09
N SER A 128 -13.65 3.12 -14.43
CA SER A 128 -13.62 4.53 -14.84
C SER A 128 -12.53 4.88 -15.84
N HIS A 129 -11.53 4.02 -16.03
CA HIS A 129 -10.33 4.31 -16.83
C HIS A 129 -9.56 5.57 -16.38
N ALA A 130 -9.83 6.07 -15.16
CA ALA A 130 -9.22 7.27 -14.60
C ALA A 130 -7.72 7.13 -14.33
N LEU A 131 -7.24 5.90 -14.23
CA LEU A 131 -5.87 5.51 -13.91
C LEU A 131 -5.35 4.45 -14.90
N PRO A 132 -4.02 4.30 -15.05
CA PRO A 132 -3.46 3.29 -15.94
C PRO A 132 -3.89 1.88 -15.53
N ARG A 133 -4.54 1.16 -16.46
CA ARG A 133 -5.09 -0.18 -16.20
C ARG A 133 -4.03 -1.17 -15.72
N LEU A 134 -2.81 -1.09 -16.26
CA LEU A 134 -1.71 -1.94 -15.82
C LEU A 134 -1.33 -1.66 -14.36
N ALA A 135 -1.22 -0.39 -13.97
CA ALA A 135 -0.87 -0.02 -12.60
C ALA A 135 -1.95 -0.45 -11.60
N VAL A 136 -3.22 -0.23 -11.93
CA VAL A 136 -4.34 -0.68 -11.09
C VAL A 136 -4.43 -2.21 -11.04
N GLY A 137 -4.16 -2.88 -12.17
CA GLY A 137 -4.11 -4.34 -12.26
C GLY A 137 -3.01 -4.95 -11.40
N LEU A 138 -1.79 -4.38 -11.42
CA LEU A 138 -0.70 -4.78 -10.53
C LEU A 138 -1.07 -4.58 -9.06
N PHE A 139 -1.65 -3.43 -8.72
CA PHE A 139 -2.12 -3.15 -7.37
C PHE A 139 -3.12 -4.21 -6.87
N ALA A 140 -4.14 -4.52 -7.68
CA ALA A 140 -5.14 -5.55 -7.35
C ALA A 140 -4.54 -6.95 -7.28
N ALA A 141 -3.67 -7.31 -8.23
CA ALA A 141 -3.00 -8.61 -8.26
C ALA A 141 -2.13 -8.84 -7.03
N GLY A 142 -1.36 -7.84 -6.60
CA GLY A 142 -0.55 -7.91 -5.38
C GLY A 142 -1.39 -8.09 -4.12
N LEU A 143 -2.55 -7.43 -4.02
CA LEU A 143 -3.49 -7.63 -2.91
C LEU A 143 -4.08 -9.05 -2.89
N LEU A 144 -4.49 -9.57 -4.05
CA LEU A 144 -5.02 -10.93 -4.17
C LEU A 144 -3.95 -11.97 -3.86
N LEU A 145 -2.71 -11.74 -4.30
CA LEU A 145 -1.59 -12.61 -3.98
C LEU A 145 -1.33 -12.62 -2.47
N ASN A 146 -1.26 -11.45 -1.83
CA ASN A 146 -1.11 -11.37 -0.36
C ASN A 146 -2.26 -12.06 0.37
N LEU A 147 -3.51 -11.89 -0.08
CA LEU A 147 -4.66 -12.58 0.50
C LEU A 147 -4.55 -14.10 0.35
N GLY A 148 -4.27 -14.59 -0.86
CA GLY A 148 -4.15 -16.02 -1.13
C GLY A 148 -3.04 -16.67 -0.32
N LEU A 149 -1.90 -15.99 -0.19
CA LEU A 149 -0.76 -16.46 0.59
C LEU A 149 -0.99 -16.38 2.10
N ALA A 150 -1.81 -15.44 2.58
CA ALA A 150 -2.18 -15.39 4.00
C ALA A 150 -3.10 -16.57 4.41
N LEU A 151 -3.78 -17.21 3.45
CA LEU A 151 -4.68 -18.34 3.68
C LEU A 151 -4.00 -19.70 3.61
N VAL A 152 -2.73 -19.75 3.18
CA VAL A 152 -1.96 -20.99 2.99
C VAL A 152 -0.66 -20.88 3.79
N PRO A 153 -0.17 -21.97 4.41
CA PRO A 153 1.18 -21.99 4.97
C PRO A 153 2.21 -21.84 3.85
N ALA A 154 2.57 -20.60 3.53
CA ALA A 154 3.51 -20.23 2.48
C ALA A 154 4.72 -19.52 3.10
N PRO A 155 5.94 -19.74 2.56
CA PRO A 155 7.12 -18.99 2.96
C PRO A 155 6.92 -17.46 2.86
N ASP A 156 7.45 -16.71 3.83
CA ASP A 156 7.30 -15.25 3.94
C ASP A 156 7.74 -14.50 2.67
N ILE A 157 8.69 -15.05 1.92
CA ILE A 157 9.17 -14.48 0.65
C ILE A 157 8.05 -14.27 -0.37
N PHE A 158 7.02 -15.12 -0.37
CA PHE A 158 5.91 -14.95 -1.30
C PHE A 158 5.02 -13.76 -0.90
N GLN A 159 4.87 -13.49 0.40
CA GLN A 159 4.15 -12.29 0.88
C GLN A 159 4.93 -11.02 0.50
N THR A 160 6.26 -11.04 0.57
CA THR A 160 7.10 -9.95 0.07
C THR A 160 6.89 -9.70 -1.42
N VAL A 161 6.78 -10.75 -2.24
CA VAL A 161 6.51 -10.62 -3.67
C VAL A 161 5.15 -9.96 -3.93
N GLY A 162 4.09 -10.40 -3.24
CA GLY A 162 2.77 -9.78 -3.39
C GLY A 162 2.74 -8.33 -2.93
N THR A 163 3.45 -8.00 -1.85
CA THR A 163 3.67 -6.60 -1.41
C THR A 163 4.43 -5.79 -2.46
N ALA A 164 5.48 -6.34 -3.07
CA ALA A 164 6.24 -5.67 -4.12
C ALA A 164 5.38 -5.40 -5.37
N ILE A 165 4.58 -6.37 -5.81
CA ILE A 165 3.65 -6.23 -6.94
C ILE A 165 2.60 -5.15 -6.63
N ARG A 166 2.01 -5.19 -5.42
CA ARG A 166 1.05 -4.19 -4.96
C ARG A 166 1.67 -2.78 -4.98
N ASN A 167 2.86 -2.65 -4.42
CA ASN A 167 3.60 -1.39 -4.32
C ASN A 167 3.97 -0.87 -5.72
N ALA A 168 4.37 -1.74 -6.65
CA ALA A 168 4.61 -1.37 -8.05
C ALA A 168 3.36 -0.79 -8.72
N GLY A 169 2.18 -1.32 -8.41
CA GLY A 169 0.91 -0.75 -8.86
C GLY A 169 0.68 0.68 -8.35
N ILE A 170 0.96 0.94 -7.06
CA ILE A 170 0.85 2.29 -6.47
C ILE A 170 1.85 3.24 -7.10
N VAL A 171 3.10 2.81 -7.28
CA VAL A 171 4.15 3.57 -7.97
C VAL A 171 3.72 3.93 -9.39
N GLY A 172 3.14 2.98 -10.13
CA GLY A 172 2.62 3.23 -11.49
C GLY A 172 1.49 4.26 -11.53
N MET A 173 0.59 4.24 -10.54
CA MET A 173 -0.44 5.26 -10.38
C MET A 173 0.16 6.64 -10.05
N GLY A 174 1.13 6.70 -9.13
CA GLY A 174 1.86 7.93 -8.78
C GLY A 174 2.61 8.53 -9.97
N HIS A 175 3.32 7.71 -10.73
CA HIS A 175 4.03 8.11 -11.95
C HIS A 175 3.06 8.71 -12.98
N ALA A 176 1.90 8.08 -13.20
CA ALA A 176 0.90 8.60 -14.12
C ALA A 176 0.29 9.93 -13.67
N LEU A 177 0.19 10.18 -12.36
CA LEU A 177 -0.24 11.48 -11.85
C LEU A 177 0.80 12.57 -12.11
N LEU A 178 2.10 12.28 -11.96
CA LEU A 178 3.17 13.25 -12.17
C LEU A 178 3.41 13.55 -13.65
N PHE A 179 3.43 12.51 -14.50
CA PHE A 179 3.94 12.62 -15.87
C PHE A 179 2.88 12.37 -16.96
N GLY A 180 1.70 11.85 -16.62
CA GLY A 180 0.65 11.53 -17.59
C GLY A 180 -0.11 12.73 -18.17
N GLY A 181 0.31 13.96 -17.86
CA GLY A 181 -0.47 15.18 -18.08
C GLY A 181 0.02 16.15 -19.17
N ALA A 182 1.05 15.82 -19.96
CA ALA A 182 1.62 16.78 -20.93
C ALA A 182 1.33 16.48 -22.43
N SER A 183 0.77 15.32 -22.77
CA SER A 183 0.76 14.84 -24.18
C SER A 183 -0.61 14.62 -24.81
N ARG A 184 -1.70 15.19 -24.26
CA ARG A 184 -3.06 15.06 -24.84
C ARG A 184 -3.82 16.39 -24.92
N GLN A 185 -3.11 17.50 -25.09
CA GLN A 185 -3.69 18.81 -25.40
C GLN A 185 -2.86 19.55 -26.47
N ALA A 186 -2.40 18.83 -27.49
CA ALA A 186 -1.89 19.39 -28.73
C ALA A 186 -2.62 18.72 -29.90
#